data_AF-A0A7S2Z0R0-F1
#
_entry.id   AF-A0A7S2Z0R0-F1
#
_cell.length_a   1.000
_cell.length_b   1.000
_cell.length_c   1.000
_cell.angle_alpha   90.00
_cell.angle_beta   90.00
_cell.angle_gamma   90.00
#
_symmetry.space_group_name_H-M   'P 1'
#
loop_
_entity.id
_entity.type
_entity.pdbx_description
1 polymer ?
#
loop_
_entity_poly.entity_id
_entity_poly.type
_entity_poly.pdbx_seq_one_letter_code
_entity_poly.pdbx_strand_id
1 'polypeptide(L)'
;VEALALEGDAHRYAFPVPLKNSRDKAKNCDFSFAGLKTSVRTAVDRAGLLDNNEASEEEEGAQSGDDGGGNGGDGSRQVRADIAASFQRTAVEHLCLRTRTAMAWALATHP
;
A
#
# COMPACT_ATOMS: atom_id res chain seq x y z
N VAL A 1 -4.97 -6.81 -5.00
CA VAL A 1 -4.87 -5.74 -3.97
C VAL A 1 -6.24 -5.43 -3.41
N GLU A 2 -7.24 -5.08 -4.23
CA GLU A 2 -8.59 -4.73 -3.76
C GLU A 2 -9.27 -5.80 -2.91
N ALA A 3 -9.38 -7.04 -3.39
CA ALA A 3 -10.00 -8.12 -2.63
C ALA A 3 -9.37 -8.30 -1.23
N LEU A 4 -8.04 -8.21 -1.13
CA LEU A 4 -7.31 -8.37 0.13
C LEU A 4 -7.44 -7.13 1.06
N ALA A 5 -7.59 -5.94 0.47
CA ALA A 5 -7.75 -4.69 1.21
C ALA A 5 -9.12 -4.58 1.92
N LEU A 6 -10.15 -5.27 1.42
CA LEU A 6 -11.47 -5.32 2.06
C LEU A 6 -11.44 -5.91 3.46
N GLU A 7 -10.41 -6.71 3.76
CA GLU A 7 -10.25 -7.45 5.01
C GLU A 7 -9.24 -6.76 5.95
N GLY A 8 -8.66 -5.63 5.54
CA GLY A 8 -7.60 -4.94 6.25
C GLY A 8 -8.04 -3.64 6.92
N ASP A 9 -7.28 -3.21 7.92
CA ASP A 9 -7.42 -1.88 8.51
C ASP A 9 -6.68 -0.82 7.65
N ALA A 10 -7.45 0.06 7.01
CA ALA A 10 -6.96 1.15 6.18
C ALA A 10 -6.16 2.22 6.95
N HIS A 11 -6.21 2.22 8.28
CA HIS A 11 -5.50 3.17 9.15
C HIS A 11 -4.27 2.60 9.84
N ARG A 12 -4.00 1.30 9.66
CA ARG A 12 -2.88 0.61 10.29
C ARG A 12 -1.52 1.17 9.88
N TYR A 13 -1.35 1.53 8.61
CA TYR A 13 -0.09 2.08 8.09
C TYR A 13 -0.27 3.52 7.61
N ALA A 14 0.58 4.41 8.10
CA ALA A 14 0.62 5.81 7.70
C ALA A 14 1.59 6.00 6.52
N PHE A 15 1.12 5.76 5.29
CA PHE A 15 1.91 6.03 4.10
C PHE A 15 1.90 7.52 3.73
N PRO A 16 3.01 8.05 3.18
CA PRO A 16 3.06 9.43 2.74
C PRO A 16 2.16 9.63 1.51
N VAL A 17 1.33 10.66 1.54
CA VAL A 17 0.62 11.15 0.35
C VAL A 17 1.59 12.02 -0.45
N PRO A 18 2.02 11.60 -1.65
CA PRO A 18 3.01 12.33 -2.43
C PRO A 18 2.56 13.75 -2.74
N LEU A 19 3.48 14.71 -2.68
CA LEU A 19 3.26 16.12 -3.06
C LEU A 19 2.23 16.90 -2.21
N LYS A 20 1.74 16.34 -1.09
CA LYS A 20 0.79 17.00 -0.16
C LYS A 20 1.29 18.37 0.35
N ASN A 21 2.61 18.52 0.49
CA ASN A 21 3.29 19.72 1.00
C ASN A 21 4.11 20.49 -0.05
N SER A 22 3.96 20.21 -1.35
CA SER A 22 4.74 20.94 -2.36
C SER A 22 4.33 22.42 -2.36
N ARG A 23 5.31 23.32 -2.26
CA ARG A 23 5.11 24.79 -2.31
C ARG A 23 4.42 25.25 -3.60
N ASP A 24 4.52 24.45 -4.66
CA ASP A 24 3.92 24.67 -5.97
C ASP A 24 2.55 23.96 -6.12
N LYS A 25 1.72 23.98 -5.08
CA LYS A 25 0.38 23.37 -5.06
C LYS A 25 -0.50 23.72 -6.27
N ALA A 26 -0.22 24.83 -6.94
CA ALA A 26 -1.02 25.36 -8.04
C ALA A 26 -0.38 25.27 -9.43
N LYS A 27 0.91 24.88 -9.57
CA LYS A 27 1.61 25.00 -10.87
C LYS A 27 1.64 23.73 -11.71
N ASN A 28 1.51 22.56 -11.09
CA ASN A 28 1.46 21.30 -11.81
C ASN A 28 0.46 20.35 -11.16
N CYS A 29 -0.32 19.65 -11.98
CA CYS A 29 -1.33 18.67 -11.57
C CYS A 29 -0.84 17.22 -11.72
N ASP A 30 0.48 17.04 -11.77
CA ASP A 30 1.14 15.74 -11.97
C ASP A 30 0.81 14.72 -10.86
N PHE A 31 0.87 13.45 -11.23
CA PHE A 31 0.71 12.32 -10.31
C PHE A 31 2.06 11.64 -10.09
N SER A 32 2.32 11.18 -8.87
CA SER A 32 3.49 10.36 -8.56
C SER A 32 3.15 9.34 -7.49
N PHE A 33 3.54 8.08 -7.72
CA PHE A 33 3.34 6.96 -6.80
C PHE A 33 4.67 6.27 -6.45
N ALA A 34 5.80 6.75 -6.96
CA ALA A 34 7.10 6.12 -6.74
C ALA A 34 7.50 6.12 -5.26
N GLY A 35 7.28 7.23 -4.55
CA GLY A 35 7.49 7.30 -3.10
C GLY A 35 6.59 6.34 -2.33
N LEU A 36 5.33 6.20 -2.77
CA LEU A 36 4.37 5.27 -2.16
C LEU A 36 4.80 3.81 -2.34
N LYS A 37 5.30 3.43 -3.52
CA LYS A 37 5.87 2.08 -3.77
C LYS A 37 7.01 1.77 -2.79
N THR A 38 7.95 2.70 -2.62
CA THR A 38 9.07 2.52 -1.69
C THR A 38 8.60 2.41 -0.25
N SER A 39 7.64 3.24 0.18
CA SER A 39 7.08 3.15 1.53
C SER A 39 6.35 1.83 1.78
N VAL A 40 5.60 1.32 0.81
CA VAL A 40 4.95 0.00 0.89
C VAL A 40 6.00 -1.10 1.01
N ARG A 41 7.04 -1.09 0.17
CA ARG A 41 8.14 -2.05 0.25
C ARG A 41 8.76 -2.07 1.65
N THR A 42 9.14 -0.90 2.19
CA THR A 42 9.68 -0.81 3.55
C THR A 42 8.71 -1.32 4.62
N ALA A 43 7.40 -1.13 4.46
CA ALA A 43 6.41 -1.68 5.38
C ALA A 43 6.32 -3.22 5.32
N VAL A 44 6.41 -3.80 4.12
CA VAL A 44 6.47 -5.25 3.91
C VAL A 44 7.75 -5.83 4.51
N ASP A 45 8.90 -5.18 4.29
CA ASP A 45 10.20 -5.60 4.85
C ASP A 45 10.17 -5.57 6.39
N ARG A 46 9.66 -4.48 6.99
CA ARG A 46 9.54 -4.33 8.45
C ARG A 46 8.55 -5.30 9.08
N ALA A 47 7.55 -5.72 8.32
CA ALA A 47 6.57 -6.71 8.76
C ALA A 47 7.13 -8.14 8.75
N GLY A 48 8.37 -8.36 8.29
CA GLY A 48 8.95 -9.70 8.15
C GLY A 48 8.24 -10.54 7.10
N LEU A 49 7.53 -9.90 6.15
CA LEU A 49 6.81 -10.58 5.09
C LEU A 49 7.72 -10.98 3.90
N LEU A 50 8.95 -10.48 3.89
CA LEU A 50 9.99 -10.90 2.96
C LEU A 50 10.90 -11.92 3.65
N ASP A 51 10.40 -13.11 3.91
CA ASP A 51 11.29 -14.25 4.07
C ASP A 51 11.78 -14.66 2.68
N ASN A 52 13.10 -14.61 2.48
CA ASN A 52 13.74 -15.07 1.25
C ASN A 52 13.62 -16.60 1.16
N ASN A 53 12.49 -17.08 0.67
CA ASN A 53 12.38 -18.45 0.15
C ASN A 53 11.93 -18.39 -1.31
N GLU A 54 12.73 -17.70 -2.13
CA GLU A 54 12.74 -17.88 -3.59
C GLU A 54 13.58 -19.13 -3.90
N ALA A 55 13.05 -20.31 -3.60
CA ALA A 55 13.48 -21.59 -4.17
C ALA A 55 12.45 -22.68 -3.85
N SER A 56 11.31 -22.68 -4.56
CA SER A 56 10.62 -23.89 -5.01
C SER A 56 9.32 -23.51 -5.71
N GLU A 57 9.40 -23.38 -7.03
CA GLU A 57 8.35 -23.93 -7.86
C GLU A 57 8.32 -25.46 -7.66
N GLU A 58 7.11 -26.04 -7.78
CA GLU A 58 6.77 -27.48 -7.86
C GLU A 58 6.11 -28.16 -6.63
N GLU A 59 4.82 -28.46 -6.84
CA GLU A 59 4.09 -29.73 -6.64
C GLU A 59 3.80 -30.34 -5.25
N GLU A 60 2.60 -30.94 -5.23
CA GLU A 60 1.95 -31.68 -4.16
C GLU A 60 2.79 -32.85 -3.64
N GLY A 61 2.92 -32.99 -2.32
CA GLY A 61 3.51 -34.18 -1.69
C GLY A 61 3.40 -34.15 -0.17
N ALA A 62 2.84 -35.22 0.40
CA ALA A 62 2.38 -35.31 1.78
C ALA A 62 3.46 -35.65 2.84
N GLN A 63 3.20 -35.17 4.08
CA GLN A 63 3.29 -35.89 5.38
C GLN A 63 4.47 -35.62 6.37
N SER A 64 4.10 -34.90 7.46
CA SER A 64 4.33 -35.12 8.92
C SER A 64 5.69 -35.00 9.65
N GLY A 65 5.67 -34.14 10.69
CA GLY A 65 6.49 -34.19 11.94
C GLY A 65 7.03 -32.81 12.38
N ASP A 66 6.24 -31.90 12.98
CA ASP A 66 6.05 -31.61 14.42
C ASP A 66 7.28 -31.04 15.20
N ASP A 67 7.27 -29.73 15.49
CA ASP A 67 7.23 -29.14 16.86
C ASP A 67 7.49 -27.61 16.81
N GLY A 68 6.59 -26.80 17.39
CA GLY A 68 6.85 -25.40 17.77
C GLY A 68 6.13 -24.27 17.02
N GLY A 69 4.88 -23.97 17.38
CA GLY A 69 4.35 -22.59 17.36
C GLY A 69 3.44 -22.19 16.19
N GLY A 70 2.22 -22.72 16.15
CA GLY A 70 1.17 -22.27 15.23
C GLY A 70 0.69 -20.83 15.54
N ASN A 71 0.94 -19.89 14.62
CA ASN A 71 0.14 -18.68 14.39
C ASN A 71 0.49 -17.89 13.09
N GLY A 72 1.34 -18.43 12.21
CA GLY A 72 2.00 -17.64 11.15
C GLY A 72 1.16 -17.32 9.90
N GLY A 73 0.09 -18.07 9.63
CA GLY A 73 -0.69 -17.91 8.38
C GLY A 73 -1.70 -16.77 8.42
N ASP A 74 -2.47 -16.67 9.51
CA ASP A 74 -3.54 -15.68 9.65
C ASP A 74 -2.97 -14.28 9.95
N GLY A 75 -1.98 -14.20 10.84
CA GLY A 75 -1.28 -12.94 11.15
C GLY A 75 -0.56 -12.34 9.95
N SER A 76 0.15 -13.16 9.16
CA SER A 76 0.82 -12.68 7.93
C SER A 76 -0.17 -12.19 6.89
N ARG A 77 -1.30 -12.90 6.72
CA ARG A 77 -2.38 -12.49 5.80
C ARG A 77 -3.03 -11.18 6.25
N GLN A 78 -3.34 -11.04 7.53
CA GLN A 78 -3.91 -9.81 8.07
C GLN A 78 -2.97 -8.63 7.89
N VAL A 79 -1.67 -8.82 8.13
CA VAL A 79 -0.68 -7.75 7.91
C VAL A 79 -0.62 -7.33 6.44
N ARG A 80 -0.70 -8.29 5.51
CA ARG A 80 -0.79 -7.99 4.06
C ARG A 80 -2.09 -7.26 3.71
N ALA A 81 -3.21 -7.63 4.34
CA ALA A 81 -4.50 -6.95 4.19
C ALA A 81 -4.45 -5.51 4.68
N ASP A 82 -3.90 -5.27 5.86
CA ASP A 82 -3.73 -3.93 6.44
C ASP A 82 -2.83 -3.04 5.56
N ILE A 83 -1.73 -3.58 5.02
CA ILE A 83 -0.86 -2.88 4.08
C ILE A 83 -1.62 -2.54 2.79
N ALA A 84 -2.37 -3.50 2.24
CA ALA A 84 -3.17 -3.28 1.04
C ALA A 84 -4.25 -2.21 1.24
N ALA A 85 -4.98 -2.27 2.35
CA ALA A 85 -6.01 -1.29 2.73
C ALA A 85 -5.42 0.11 2.91
N SER A 86 -4.32 0.22 3.65
CA SER A 86 -3.64 1.48 3.89
C SER A 86 -3.05 2.08 2.61
N PHE A 87 -2.51 1.23 1.72
CA PHE A 87 -2.04 1.63 0.39
C PHE A 87 -3.18 2.19 -0.46
N GLN A 88 -4.30 1.45 -0.56
CA GLN A 88 -5.45 1.87 -1.34
C GLN A 88 -6.02 3.20 -0.85
N ARG A 89 -6.21 3.36 0.46
CA ARG A 89 -6.68 4.62 1.05
C ARG A 89 -5.78 5.79 0.62
N THR A 90 -4.47 5.61 0.75
CA THR A 90 -3.48 6.66 0.42
C THR A 90 -3.45 6.98 -1.07
N ALA A 91 -3.56 5.96 -1.93
CA ALA A 91 -3.62 6.13 -3.38
C ALA A 91 -4.88 6.89 -3.82
N VAL A 92 -6.04 6.55 -3.24
CA VAL A 92 -7.31 7.25 -3.49
C VAL A 92 -7.27 8.68 -2.97
N GLU A 93 -6.73 8.91 -1.77
CA GLU A 93 -6.54 10.27 -1.22
C GLU A 93 -5.69 11.12 -2.17
N HIS A 94 -4.60 10.57 -2.70
CA HIS A 94 -3.74 11.25 -3.68
C HIS A 94 -4.53 11.61 -4.95
N LEU A 95 -5.27 10.67 -5.52
CA LEU A 95 -6.10 10.92 -6.71
C LEU A 95 -7.11 12.05 -6.45
N CYS A 96 -7.89 11.95 -5.38
CA CYS A 96 -8.87 12.96 -5.01
C CYS A 96 -8.24 14.34 -4.79
N LEU A 97 -7.08 14.40 -4.12
CA LEU A 97 -6.37 15.66 -3.87
C LEU A 97 -5.93 16.31 -5.18
N ARG A 98 -5.35 15.54 -6.10
CA ARG A 98 -4.85 16.08 -7.38
C ARG A 98 -5.98 16.50 -8.31
N THR A 99 -7.07 15.73 -8.37
CA THR A 99 -8.27 16.14 -9.12
C THR A 99 -8.89 17.41 -8.56
N ARG A 100 -9.05 17.54 -7.24
CA ARG A 100 -9.57 18.77 -6.62
C ARG A 100 -8.67 19.98 -6.90
N THR A 101 -7.36 19.79 -6.84
CA THR A 101 -6.38 20.84 -7.16
C THR A 101 -6.50 21.28 -8.62
N ALA A 102 -6.62 20.32 -9.55
CA ALA A 102 -6.79 20.61 -10.97
C ALA A 102 -8.10 21.37 -11.25
N MET A 103 -9.21 20.97 -10.63
CA MET A 103 -10.49 21.67 -10.75
C MET A 103 -10.41 23.10 -10.22
N ALA A 104 -9.83 23.30 -9.04
CA ALA A 104 -9.66 24.63 -8.47
C ALA A 104 -8.81 25.54 -9.36
N TRP A 105 -7.73 24.99 -9.96
CA TRP A 105 -6.90 25.70 -10.90
C TRP A 105 -7.64 26.06 -12.21
N ALA A 106 -8.42 25.13 -12.75
CA ALA A 106 -9.22 25.36 -13.95
C ALA A 106 -10.26 26.46 -13.74
N LEU A 107 -10.99 26.44 -12.63
CA LEU A 107 -11.97 27.47 -12.27
C LEU A 107 -11.32 28.85 -12.08
N ALA A 108 -10.11 28.91 -11.54
CA ALA A 108 -9.40 30.17 -11.35
C ALA A 108 -8.82 30.75 -12.66
N THR A 109 -8.50 29.89 -13.63
CA THR A 109 -7.88 30.30 -14.90
C THR A 109 -8.91 30.56 -16.00
N HIS A 110 -10.07 29.88 -15.94
CA HIS A 110 -11.19 29.99 -16.87
C HIS A 110 -12.54 30.05 -16.12
N PRO A 111 -12.93 31.23 -15.58
CA PRO A 111 -14.21 31.42 -14.90
C PRO A 111 -15.40 31.39 -15.88
#